data_AF-K2R937-F1
#
_entry.id   AF-K2R937-F1
#
_cell.length_a   1.000
_cell.length_b   1.000
_cell.length_c   1.000
_cell.angle_alpha   90.00
_cell.angle_beta   90.00
_cell.angle_gamma   90.00
#
_symmetry.space_group_name_H-M   'P 1'
#
loop_
_entity.id
_entity.type
_entity.pdbx_description
1 polymer ?
#
loop_
_entity_poly.entity_id
_entity_poly.type
_entity_poly.pdbx_seq_one_letter_code
_entity_poly.pdbx_strand_id
1 'polypeptide(L)'
;MFHPAILTGFIVGSFAVQQAAGLSATNATCKCIPGDACWPNAQEWADFNATIGGKLVTPRQLASVCHNPDFDKAACDYVRKEWTQPWLHDDSSSSVMAAAVANRSCDPFTARELPCEPGDSVTYSVNATDALDFAKAISFARAKNIRLVIRNTGHDYLGKSTGKWALSVWTHHMKNTEYLQYNSTFYSGPAIRLGAGIQVEEAYVAARAHNSLVVGGDCDTVGVVGGYLQGGGHSALSSMYGMAADHVLEWEVVDGTSELLRASPTHNPDLYWALSGGGGGTYGVVASVVVKLHEDVPMTGVQLQFNLDPQRQDAFHSAVSRYHELVPSITAAKGMGIAEVTNDTFLLTPLSLPNGTSSEAEALLEPLLKELDEQGLEYMLNITEHSTWLEYWQELIKPNPTQRVQNAQYGGWMIPRSVLDQNNSGLQSAIRQVTDAGCVFVGLALNVSLPKGSVVQNSILPSWREAALNVILST
;
A
#
# COMPACT_ATOMS: atom_id res chain seq x y z
N MET A 1 85.40 -5.89 27.58
CA MET A 1 86.14 -4.77 28.17
C MET A 1 85.86 -3.55 27.31
N PHE A 2 85.29 -2.50 27.92
CA PHE A 2 85.01 -1.14 27.43
C PHE A 2 83.96 -0.88 26.32
N HIS A 3 82.98 -0.07 26.74
CA HIS A 3 81.90 0.66 26.05
C HIS A 3 82.45 1.91 25.31
N PRO A 4 81.72 2.63 24.43
CA PRO A 4 80.42 3.26 24.78
C PRO A 4 79.33 3.31 23.69
N ALA A 5 78.17 3.76 24.17
CA ALA A 5 76.85 3.77 23.56
C ALA A 5 76.65 4.82 22.46
N ILE A 6 75.74 4.52 21.53
CA ILE A 6 74.98 5.52 20.76
C ILE A 6 73.50 5.10 20.81
N LEU A 7 72.70 5.94 21.47
CA LEU A 7 71.24 5.91 21.46
C LEU A 7 70.74 6.25 20.04
N THR A 8 69.84 5.43 19.50
CA THR A 8 68.92 5.85 18.43
C THR A 8 67.50 5.78 18.98
N GLY A 9 66.88 6.96 19.09
CA GLY A 9 65.53 7.13 19.62
C GLY A 9 64.48 6.75 18.57
N PHE A 10 63.52 5.93 18.99
CA PHE A 10 62.24 5.75 18.30
C PHE A 10 61.37 6.99 18.55
N ILE A 11 61.04 7.74 17.50
CA ILE A 11 59.95 8.72 17.54
C ILE A 11 58.66 7.96 17.28
N VAL A 12 57.92 7.66 18.35
CA VAL A 12 56.52 7.25 18.26
C VAL A 12 55.71 8.53 17.97
N GLY A 13 55.33 8.71 16.71
CA GLY A 13 54.37 9.74 16.33
C GLY A 13 52.99 9.34 16.80
N SER A 14 52.53 9.95 17.90
CA SER A 14 51.15 9.87 18.36
C SER A 14 50.22 10.47 17.31
N PHE A 15 49.51 9.62 16.56
CA PHE A 15 48.33 10.06 15.83
C PHE A 15 47.24 10.40 16.85
N ALA A 16 47.02 11.70 17.04
CA ALA A 16 45.88 12.19 17.81
C ALA A 16 44.60 11.76 17.08
N VAL A 17 43.91 10.77 17.65
CA VAL A 17 42.51 10.49 17.35
C VAL A 17 41.73 11.74 17.72
N GLN A 18 41.33 12.53 16.73
CA GLN A 18 40.28 13.52 16.93
C GLN A 18 39.02 12.75 17.33
N GLN A 19 38.70 12.78 18.63
CA GLN A 19 37.42 12.36 19.13
C GLN A 19 36.35 13.11 18.32
N ALA A 20 35.53 12.36 17.59
CA ALA A 20 34.27 12.87 17.11
C ALA A 20 33.56 13.47 18.34
N ALA A 21 33.30 14.78 18.29
CA ALA A 21 32.52 15.45 19.32
C ALA A 21 31.21 14.68 19.45
N GLY A 22 31.03 13.98 20.56
CA GLY A 22 29.78 13.35 20.89
C GLY A 22 28.70 14.42 20.84
N LEU A 23 27.78 14.29 19.89
CA LEU A 23 26.56 15.08 19.87
C LEU A 23 25.88 14.85 21.23
N SER A 24 25.97 15.83 22.11
CA SER A 24 25.22 15.85 23.35
C SER A 24 23.76 15.80 22.93
N ALA A 25 23.11 14.65 23.15
CA ALA A 25 21.67 14.54 23.03
C ALA A 25 21.08 15.49 24.07
N THR A 26 20.76 16.71 23.65
CA THR A 26 19.81 17.53 24.37
C THR A 26 18.59 16.65 24.62
N ASN A 27 18.17 16.50 25.88
CA ASN A 27 16.95 15.80 26.29
C ASN A 27 15.71 16.53 25.73
N ALA A 28 15.61 16.61 24.41
CA ALA A 28 14.46 17.15 23.71
C ALA A 28 13.38 16.08 23.78
N THR A 29 12.33 16.36 24.55
CA THR A 29 11.17 15.49 24.68
C THR A 29 10.29 15.52 23.43
N CYS A 30 10.42 16.55 22.59
CA CYS A 30 9.63 16.79 21.38
C CYS A 30 10.52 16.94 20.12
N LYS A 31 9.91 16.76 18.95
CA LYS A 31 10.52 17.11 17.66
C LYS A 31 10.53 18.62 17.47
N CYS A 32 11.56 19.11 16.77
CA CYS A 32 11.69 20.52 16.43
C CYS A 32 10.67 20.91 15.35
N ILE A 33 10.01 22.06 15.51
CA ILE A 33 8.96 22.53 14.61
C ILE A 33 9.24 23.98 14.13
N PRO A 34 8.65 24.44 13.00
CA PRO A 34 8.78 25.80 12.54
C PRO A 34 8.44 26.83 13.62
N GLY A 35 9.36 27.78 13.85
CA GLY A 35 9.27 28.79 14.90
C GLY A 35 10.11 28.49 16.14
N ASP A 36 10.51 27.23 16.36
CA ASP A 36 11.43 26.88 17.44
C ASP A 36 12.85 27.37 17.15
N ALA A 37 13.61 27.67 18.21
CA ALA A 37 15.02 28.06 18.09
C ALA A 37 15.91 26.96 17.49
N CYS A 38 15.49 25.69 17.57
CA CYS A 38 16.21 24.57 16.95
C CYS A 38 15.89 24.38 15.46
N TRP A 39 14.88 25.07 14.93
CA TRP A 39 14.42 24.84 13.56
C TRP A 39 15.48 25.34 12.59
N PRO A 40 15.85 24.57 11.54
CA PRO A 40 16.93 24.99 10.67
C PRO A 40 16.59 26.31 9.98
N ASN A 41 17.57 27.20 9.94
CA ASN A 41 17.43 28.46 9.22
C ASN A 41 17.55 28.24 7.70
N ALA A 42 17.32 29.29 6.93
CA ALA A 42 17.34 29.22 5.46
C ALA A 42 18.68 28.72 4.89
N GLN A 43 19.81 29.08 5.50
CA GLN A 43 21.12 28.62 5.06
C GLN A 43 21.31 27.13 5.32
N GLU A 44 20.86 26.63 6.48
CA GLU A 44 20.98 25.21 6.82
C GLU A 44 20.12 24.33 5.90
N TRP A 45 18.92 24.79 5.53
CA TRP A 45 18.09 24.14 4.51
C TRP A 45 18.75 24.19 3.13
N ALA A 46 19.36 25.31 2.75
CA ALA A 46 20.07 25.44 1.47
C ALA A 46 21.31 24.54 1.40
N ASP A 47 22.09 24.45 2.48
CA ASP A 47 23.25 23.57 2.59
C ASP A 47 22.82 22.11 2.49
N PHE A 48 21.77 21.71 3.20
CA PHE A 48 21.18 20.38 3.06
C PHE A 48 20.75 20.11 1.62
N ASN A 49 20.03 21.05 0.99
CA ASN A 49 19.58 20.92 -0.39
C ASN A 49 20.76 20.71 -1.35
N ALA A 50 21.88 21.41 -1.15
CA ALA A 50 23.09 21.19 -1.94
C ALA A 50 23.64 19.77 -1.77
N THR A 51 23.58 19.19 -0.56
CA THR A 51 24.05 17.80 -0.34
C THR A 51 23.23 16.75 -1.10
N ILE A 52 21.95 17.00 -1.32
CA ILE A 52 21.04 16.12 -2.09
C ILE A 52 20.89 16.57 -3.55
N GLY A 53 21.77 17.46 -4.04
CA GLY A 53 21.78 17.86 -5.44
C GLY A 53 20.59 18.71 -5.89
N GLY A 54 20.03 19.54 -4.99
CA GLY A 54 18.92 20.42 -5.34
C GLY A 54 17.53 19.79 -5.26
N LYS A 55 17.42 18.58 -4.67
CA LYS A 55 16.19 17.78 -4.61
C LYS A 55 15.23 18.14 -3.46
N LEU A 56 15.49 19.20 -2.71
CA LEU A 56 14.57 19.69 -1.68
C LEU A 56 13.41 20.46 -2.32
N VAL A 57 12.19 19.99 -2.10
CA VAL A 57 10.95 20.56 -2.60
C VAL A 57 10.20 21.21 -1.45
N THR A 58 9.69 22.43 -1.68
CA THR A 58 8.66 23.04 -0.81
C THR A 58 7.30 22.61 -1.36
N PRO A 59 6.51 21.79 -0.63
CA PRO A 59 5.27 21.29 -1.17
C PRO A 59 4.25 22.41 -1.39
N ARG A 60 3.48 22.28 -2.48
CA ARG A 60 2.35 23.15 -2.79
C ARG A 60 1.06 22.35 -2.70
N GLN A 61 0.07 22.89 -2.01
CA GLN A 61 -1.24 22.25 -1.91
C GLN A 61 -1.96 22.29 -3.25
N LEU A 62 -2.47 21.14 -3.69
CA LEU A 62 -3.12 21.00 -4.99
C LEU A 62 -4.30 21.96 -5.14
N ALA A 63 -5.11 22.10 -4.09
CA ALA A 63 -6.28 22.98 -4.08
C ALA A 63 -5.95 24.46 -3.87
N SER A 64 -4.67 24.87 -3.76
CA SER A 64 -4.29 26.29 -3.62
C SER A 64 -4.87 27.17 -4.74
N VAL A 65 -4.98 26.63 -5.95
CA VAL A 65 -5.58 27.29 -7.12
C VAL A 65 -7.08 27.59 -6.96
N CYS A 66 -7.75 27.02 -5.96
CA CYS A 66 -9.15 27.31 -5.63
C CYS A 66 -9.31 28.43 -4.59
N HIS A 67 -8.22 28.93 -4.02
CA HIS A 67 -8.21 29.87 -2.90
C HIS A 67 -7.43 31.13 -3.23
N ASN A 68 -7.76 32.25 -2.59
CA ASN A 68 -6.95 33.46 -2.70
C ASN A 68 -5.60 33.28 -1.95
N PRO A 69 -4.50 33.91 -2.41
CA PRO A 69 -4.41 34.80 -3.58
C PRO A 69 -4.21 34.06 -4.92
N ASP A 70 -3.95 32.76 -4.89
CA ASP A 70 -3.52 31.95 -6.05
C ASP A 70 -4.67 31.51 -6.97
N PHE A 71 -5.87 32.07 -6.79
CA PHE A 71 -7.06 31.61 -7.48
C PHE A 71 -6.90 31.66 -9.00
N ASP A 72 -7.06 30.49 -9.61
CA ASP A 72 -7.17 30.30 -11.05
C ASP A 72 -8.42 29.46 -11.31
N LYS A 73 -9.40 30.06 -12.02
CA LYS A 73 -10.68 29.41 -12.27
C LYS A 73 -10.51 28.09 -13.05
N ALA A 74 -9.68 28.08 -14.08
CA ALA A 74 -9.54 26.90 -14.94
C ALA A 74 -8.81 25.78 -14.20
N ALA A 75 -7.75 26.11 -13.47
CA ALA A 75 -7.04 25.14 -12.64
C ALA A 75 -7.92 24.63 -11.49
N CYS A 76 -8.71 25.49 -10.85
CA CYS A 76 -9.64 25.06 -9.81
C CYS A 76 -10.74 24.15 -10.36
N ASP A 77 -11.32 24.48 -11.51
CA ASP A 77 -12.33 23.63 -12.16
C ASP A 77 -11.77 22.24 -12.49
N TYR A 78 -10.49 22.16 -12.93
CA TYR A 78 -9.79 20.90 -13.14
C TYR A 78 -9.58 20.12 -11.83
N VAL A 79 -9.03 20.77 -10.80
CA VAL A 79 -8.79 20.13 -9.48
C VAL A 79 -10.09 19.63 -8.88
N ARG A 80 -11.20 20.37 -8.99
CA ARG A 80 -12.53 19.92 -8.54
C ARG A 80 -13.01 18.68 -9.27
N LYS A 81 -12.83 18.64 -10.60
CA LYS A 81 -13.26 17.51 -11.43
C LYS A 81 -12.50 16.22 -11.08
N GLU A 82 -11.21 16.34 -10.82
CA GLU A 82 -10.31 15.19 -10.61
C GLU A 82 -10.02 14.92 -9.12
N TRP A 83 -10.64 15.64 -8.17
CA TRP A 83 -10.28 15.59 -6.74
C TRP A 83 -10.36 14.20 -6.10
N THR A 84 -11.25 13.34 -6.58
CA THR A 84 -11.38 11.99 -6.03
C THR A 84 -10.52 10.96 -6.78
N GLN A 85 -9.69 11.41 -7.73
CA GLN A 85 -8.90 10.54 -8.58
C GLN A 85 -7.49 10.36 -8.01
N PRO A 86 -7.05 9.13 -7.71
CA PRO A 86 -5.74 8.90 -7.09
C PRO A 86 -4.56 9.53 -7.83
N TRP A 87 -4.55 9.51 -9.16
CA TRP A 87 -3.45 10.04 -9.99
C TRP A 87 -3.26 11.57 -9.86
N LEU A 88 -4.26 12.30 -9.37
CA LEU A 88 -4.09 13.72 -9.05
C LEU A 88 -3.21 13.91 -7.81
N HIS A 89 -3.23 12.93 -6.89
CA HIS A 89 -2.62 13.03 -5.57
C HIS A 89 -1.25 12.32 -5.47
N ASP A 90 -0.99 11.27 -6.26
CA ASP A 90 0.23 10.46 -6.15
C ASP A 90 1.49 11.18 -6.67
N ASP A 91 1.36 11.98 -7.73
CA ASP A 91 2.43 12.84 -8.28
C ASP A 91 2.68 14.08 -7.39
N SER A 92 1.86 14.29 -6.35
CA SER A 92 2.11 15.34 -5.36
C SER A 92 3.06 14.85 -4.26
N SER A 93 4.03 15.68 -3.91
CA SER A 93 4.98 15.43 -2.81
C SER A 93 4.36 15.52 -1.40
N SER A 94 3.09 15.93 -1.28
CA SER A 94 2.44 16.13 0.03
C SER A 94 0.93 15.94 0.09
N SER A 95 0.26 15.72 -1.05
CA SER A 95 -1.20 15.61 -1.10
C SER A 95 -1.69 14.38 -0.31
N VAL A 96 -2.65 14.60 0.59
CA VAL A 96 -3.24 13.54 1.40
C VAL A 96 -4.41 12.95 0.62
N MET A 97 -4.55 11.61 0.57
CA MET A 97 -5.68 10.94 -0.08
C MET A 97 -6.80 10.57 0.91
N ALA A 98 -6.47 10.38 2.19
CA ALA A 98 -7.43 10.09 3.24
C ALA A 98 -8.22 11.36 3.65
N ALA A 99 -9.53 11.38 3.42
CA ALA A 99 -10.38 12.54 3.66
C ALA A 99 -10.32 13.04 5.11
N ALA A 100 -10.39 12.11 6.07
CA ALA A 100 -10.33 12.44 7.50
C ALA A 100 -9.02 13.11 7.91
N VAL A 101 -7.91 12.71 7.28
CA VAL A 101 -6.57 13.23 7.56
C VAL A 101 -6.36 14.58 6.86
N ALA A 102 -6.86 14.74 5.63
CA ALA A 102 -6.79 16.01 4.92
C ALA A 102 -7.56 17.12 5.66
N ASN A 103 -8.62 16.74 6.39
CA ASN A 103 -9.37 17.59 7.31
C ASN A 103 -9.83 18.92 6.68
N ARG A 104 -10.06 18.90 5.36
CA ARG A 104 -10.43 20.07 4.54
C ARG A 104 -9.56 21.33 4.76
N SER A 105 -8.28 21.15 5.14
CA SER A 105 -7.36 22.28 5.43
C SER A 105 -7.08 23.14 4.20
N CYS A 106 -7.04 22.50 3.03
CA CYS A 106 -7.06 23.15 1.73
C CYS A 106 -7.83 22.25 0.75
N ASP A 107 -9.12 22.52 0.62
CA ASP A 107 -10.08 21.69 -0.12
C ASP A 107 -10.68 22.51 -1.27
N PRO A 108 -10.80 21.95 -2.48
CA PRO A 108 -11.24 22.74 -3.63
C PRO A 108 -12.73 23.11 -3.57
N PHE A 109 -13.52 22.47 -2.69
CA PHE A 109 -14.95 22.71 -2.53
C PHE A 109 -15.30 23.66 -1.37
N THR A 110 -14.32 24.12 -0.61
CA THR A 110 -14.54 25.18 0.39
C THR A 110 -14.56 26.57 -0.25
N ALA A 111 -14.99 27.58 0.51
CA ALA A 111 -15.08 28.95 0.03
C ALA A 111 -13.70 29.51 -0.37
N ARG A 112 -13.64 30.21 -1.50
CA ARG A 112 -12.41 30.77 -2.10
C ARG A 112 -11.66 31.71 -1.16
N GLU A 113 -12.38 32.36 -0.26
CA GLU A 113 -11.85 33.33 0.70
C GLU A 113 -11.17 32.66 1.90
N LEU A 114 -11.39 31.36 2.11
CA LEU A 114 -10.70 30.62 3.16
C LEU A 114 -9.23 30.41 2.77
N PRO A 115 -8.29 30.64 3.70
CA PRO A 115 -6.89 30.33 3.45
C PRO A 115 -6.70 28.85 3.14
N CYS A 116 -5.91 28.56 2.10
CA CYS A 116 -5.42 27.21 1.81
C CYS A 116 -4.27 26.88 2.76
N GLU A 117 -4.59 26.29 3.91
CA GLU A 117 -3.58 25.96 4.93
C GLU A 117 -2.93 24.59 4.63
N PRO A 118 -1.63 24.41 4.93
CA PRO A 118 -0.97 23.12 4.72
C PRO A 118 -1.52 21.97 5.57
N GLY A 119 -2.24 22.25 6.66
CA GLY A 119 -2.81 21.23 7.53
C GLY A 119 -1.76 20.26 8.08
N ASP A 120 -1.97 18.97 7.83
CA ASP A 120 -1.08 17.87 8.21
C ASP A 120 -0.04 17.50 7.15
N SER A 121 0.08 18.28 6.07
CA SER A 121 1.16 18.13 5.09
C SER A 121 2.53 18.44 5.70
N VAL A 122 3.55 17.86 5.07
CA VAL A 122 4.95 18.07 5.41
C VAL A 122 5.42 19.47 5.01
N THR A 123 6.44 20.00 5.69
CA THR A 123 7.00 21.34 5.37
C THR A 123 7.97 21.29 4.20
N TYR A 124 8.79 20.25 4.13
CA TYR A 124 9.71 19.99 3.03
C TYR A 124 9.61 18.53 2.61
N SER A 125 9.93 18.27 1.34
CA SER A 125 10.00 16.92 0.79
C SER A 125 11.28 16.75 -0.01
N VAL A 126 11.98 15.64 0.19
CA VAL A 126 13.13 15.24 -0.64
C VAL A 126 12.60 14.42 -1.79
N ASN A 127 12.69 14.95 -3.02
CA ASN A 127 12.43 14.20 -4.25
C ASN A 127 13.58 13.22 -4.47
N ALA A 128 13.50 12.06 -3.82
CA ALA A 128 14.60 11.12 -3.76
C ALA A 128 14.63 10.24 -5.01
N THR A 129 15.82 10.08 -5.58
CA THR A 129 16.05 9.28 -6.79
C THR A 129 16.95 8.07 -6.53
N ASP A 130 17.57 7.99 -5.35
CA ASP A 130 18.43 6.90 -4.92
C ASP A 130 18.49 6.75 -3.39
N ALA A 131 19.09 5.67 -2.92
CA ALA A 131 19.23 5.38 -1.49
C ALA A 131 20.13 6.38 -0.73
N LEU A 132 21.04 7.07 -1.41
CA LEU A 132 21.92 8.05 -0.76
C LEU A 132 21.14 9.32 -0.37
N ASP A 133 20.14 9.72 -1.18
CA ASP A 133 19.21 10.79 -0.79
C ASP A 133 18.48 10.45 0.51
N PHE A 134 18.07 9.18 0.70
CA PHE A 134 17.43 8.72 1.93
C PHE A 134 18.36 8.86 3.13
N ALA A 135 19.60 8.35 3.00
CA ALA A 135 20.60 8.39 4.06
C ALA A 135 20.89 9.85 4.49
N LYS A 136 21.03 10.76 3.52
CA LYS A 136 21.22 12.19 3.77
C LYS A 136 20.02 12.82 4.48
N ALA A 137 18.79 12.51 4.04
CA ALA A 137 17.58 13.03 4.66
C ALA A 137 17.40 12.53 6.10
N ILE A 138 17.63 11.24 6.36
CA ILE A 138 17.59 10.65 7.70
C ILE A 138 18.65 11.30 8.60
N SER A 139 19.88 11.42 8.11
CA SER A 139 20.99 12.03 8.85
C SER A 139 20.68 13.49 9.21
N PHE A 140 20.16 14.27 8.26
CA PHE A 140 19.76 15.65 8.49
C PHE A 140 18.61 15.78 9.49
N ALA A 141 17.53 15.00 9.31
CA ALA A 141 16.39 15.00 10.23
C ALA A 141 16.80 14.60 11.65
N ARG A 142 17.70 13.62 11.79
CA ARG A 142 18.26 13.21 13.08
C ARG A 142 19.10 14.33 13.71
N ALA A 143 20.02 14.92 12.95
CA ALA A 143 20.89 15.99 13.43
C ALA A 143 20.12 17.25 13.86
N LYS A 144 18.99 17.53 13.21
CA LYS A 144 18.13 18.69 13.49
C LYS A 144 16.91 18.36 14.36
N ASN A 145 16.79 17.11 14.80
CA ASN A 145 15.65 16.60 15.57
C ASN A 145 14.28 16.91 14.92
N ILE A 146 14.18 16.83 13.59
CA ILE A 146 12.96 17.06 12.83
C ILE A 146 12.18 15.74 12.70
N ARG A 147 10.86 15.83 12.64
CA ARG A 147 10.03 14.66 12.31
C ARG A 147 10.32 14.22 10.87
N LEU A 148 10.72 12.96 10.69
CA LEU A 148 10.84 12.35 9.37
C LEU A 148 9.52 11.65 9.01
N VAL A 149 9.08 11.81 7.76
CA VAL A 149 7.93 11.11 7.18
C VAL A 149 8.38 10.41 5.89
N ILE A 150 7.84 9.23 5.61
CA ILE A 150 8.15 8.50 4.38
C ILE A 150 6.89 8.52 3.53
N ARG A 151 7.03 9.01 2.30
CA ARG A 151 5.92 9.10 1.34
C ARG A 151 6.29 8.35 0.07
N ASN A 152 5.43 7.41 -0.32
CA ASN A 152 5.42 6.86 -1.67
C ASN A 152 4.33 7.60 -2.47
N THR A 153 3.12 7.05 -2.52
CA THR A 153 2.01 7.58 -3.33
C THR A 153 1.00 8.43 -2.54
N GLY A 154 0.98 8.34 -1.20
CA GLY A 154 0.00 9.05 -0.37
C GLY A 154 -1.32 8.30 -0.12
N HIS A 155 -1.45 7.06 -0.60
CA HIS A 155 -2.62 6.17 -0.44
C HIS A 155 -2.98 5.78 0.99
N ASP A 156 -2.12 6.05 1.98
CA ASP A 156 -2.31 5.55 3.34
C ASP A 156 -3.57 6.15 4.01
N TYR A 157 -4.56 5.29 4.27
CA TYR A 157 -5.86 5.65 4.85
C TYR A 157 -5.78 6.23 6.26
N LEU A 158 -4.65 6.03 6.96
CA LEU A 158 -4.44 6.40 8.37
C LEU A 158 -3.52 7.61 8.53
N GLY A 159 -3.09 8.24 7.42
CA GLY A 159 -2.22 9.41 7.44
C GLY A 159 -0.75 9.11 7.80
N LYS A 160 -0.31 7.85 7.73
CA LYS A 160 1.07 7.45 8.08
C LYS A 160 2.13 8.00 7.11
N SER A 161 1.72 8.41 5.92
CA SER A 161 2.59 9.01 4.89
C SER A 161 2.56 10.54 4.86
N THR A 162 2.00 11.17 5.90
CA THR A 162 2.03 12.62 6.09
C THR A 162 2.42 12.96 7.53
N GLY A 163 2.66 14.24 7.79
CA GLY A 163 2.92 14.71 9.14
C GLY A 163 3.22 16.20 9.15
N LYS A 164 2.42 16.94 9.92
CA LYS A 164 2.64 18.37 10.13
C LYS A 164 4.07 18.64 10.54
N TRP A 165 4.67 19.66 9.90
CA TRP A 165 6.01 20.16 10.20
C TRP A 165 7.18 19.19 9.91
N ALA A 166 6.90 18.09 9.20
CA ALA A 166 7.90 17.09 8.91
C ALA A 166 8.79 17.45 7.70
N LEU A 167 9.95 16.78 7.63
CA LEU A 167 10.67 16.53 6.39
C LEU A 167 10.23 15.18 5.84
N SER A 168 9.78 15.14 4.59
CA SER A 168 9.45 13.89 3.90
C SER A 168 10.60 13.36 3.07
N VAL A 169 10.75 12.03 3.03
CA VAL A 169 11.44 11.33 1.96
C VAL A 169 10.39 10.82 0.98
N TRP A 170 10.38 11.38 -0.24
CA TRP A 170 9.42 11.04 -1.27
C TRP A 170 10.05 10.07 -2.27
N THR A 171 9.63 8.81 -2.20
CA THR A 171 10.24 7.69 -2.94
C THR A 171 9.65 7.47 -4.33
N HIS A 172 8.62 8.24 -4.69
CA HIS A 172 7.76 8.01 -5.86
C HIS A 172 8.53 7.89 -7.19
N HIS A 173 9.62 8.63 -7.35
CA HIS A 173 10.37 8.65 -8.62
C HIS A 173 11.41 7.53 -8.77
N MET A 174 11.54 6.60 -7.80
CA MET A 174 12.40 5.43 -7.93
C MET A 174 11.71 4.32 -8.74
N LYS A 175 11.69 4.49 -10.06
CA LYS A 175 10.94 3.67 -11.03
C LYS A 175 11.75 2.57 -11.75
N ASN A 176 12.93 2.22 -11.23
CA ASN A 176 13.76 1.18 -11.86
C ASN A 176 13.16 -0.22 -11.67
N THR A 177 13.22 -1.04 -12.70
CA THR A 177 12.87 -2.47 -12.66
C THR A 177 13.98 -3.32 -13.26
N GLU A 178 14.25 -4.48 -12.69
CA GLU A 178 15.26 -5.43 -13.18
C GLU A 178 14.74 -6.86 -13.11
N TYR A 179 14.67 -7.55 -14.24
CA TYR A 179 14.38 -8.99 -14.26
C TYR A 179 15.58 -9.79 -13.80
N LEU A 180 15.33 -10.80 -12.97
CA LEU A 180 16.35 -11.62 -12.33
C LEU A 180 16.04 -13.11 -12.49
N GLN A 181 17.08 -13.90 -12.68
CA GLN A 181 17.05 -15.33 -12.38
C GLN A 181 17.60 -15.51 -10.97
N TYR A 182 16.71 -15.51 -9.97
CA TYR A 182 17.09 -15.50 -8.57
C TYR A 182 17.45 -16.91 -8.10
N ASN A 183 18.48 -17.02 -7.27
CA ASN A 183 18.91 -18.31 -6.72
C ASN A 183 19.35 -18.17 -5.26
N SER A 184 18.68 -18.92 -4.39
CA SER A 184 18.94 -18.97 -2.95
C SER A 184 18.49 -20.31 -2.37
N THR A 185 18.78 -20.55 -1.09
CA THR A 185 18.30 -21.74 -0.36
C THR A 185 16.77 -21.84 -0.30
N PHE A 186 16.04 -20.72 -0.38
CA PHE A 186 14.57 -20.70 -0.19
C PHE A 186 13.79 -20.56 -1.50
N TYR A 187 14.43 -20.13 -2.58
CA TYR A 187 13.80 -19.91 -3.87
C TYR A 187 14.83 -19.92 -5.00
N SER A 188 14.48 -20.60 -6.09
CA SER A 188 15.22 -20.59 -7.35
C SER A 188 14.21 -20.43 -8.48
N GLY A 189 14.34 -19.36 -9.27
CA GLY A 189 13.41 -19.05 -10.35
C GLY A 189 13.36 -17.58 -10.74
N PRO A 190 12.45 -17.23 -11.67
CA PRO A 190 12.25 -15.86 -12.13
C PRO A 190 11.84 -14.91 -11.00
N ALA A 191 12.45 -13.74 -10.95
CA ALA A 191 12.13 -12.69 -10.00
C ALA A 191 12.25 -11.32 -10.67
N ILE A 192 11.73 -10.30 -10.00
CA ILE A 192 11.89 -8.92 -10.45
C ILE A 192 12.29 -8.03 -9.26
N ARG A 193 13.31 -7.20 -9.46
CA ARG A 193 13.64 -6.11 -8.55
C ARG A 193 12.81 -4.90 -8.95
N LEU A 194 12.14 -4.29 -7.97
CA LEU A 194 11.30 -3.11 -8.13
C LEU A 194 11.84 -1.99 -7.23
N GLY A 195 12.06 -0.81 -7.80
CA GLY A 195 12.39 0.39 -7.06
C GLY A 195 11.24 0.86 -6.17
N ALA A 196 11.57 1.58 -5.10
CA ALA A 196 10.62 2.02 -4.07
C ALA A 196 9.38 2.77 -4.58
N GLY A 197 9.50 3.42 -5.74
CA GLY A 197 8.45 4.23 -6.35
C GLY A 197 7.53 3.46 -7.29
N ILE A 198 7.83 2.19 -7.60
CA ILE A 198 7.01 1.39 -8.51
C ILE A 198 5.57 1.27 -7.97
N GLN A 199 4.60 1.55 -8.84
CA GLN A 199 3.17 1.38 -8.63
C GLN A 199 2.68 0.05 -9.21
N VAL A 200 1.47 -0.36 -8.85
CA VAL A 200 0.88 -1.65 -9.24
C VAL A 200 0.87 -1.83 -10.76
N GLU A 201 0.38 -0.85 -11.52
CA GLU A 201 0.33 -0.97 -12.98
C GLU A 201 1.72 -1.16 -13.59
N GLU A 202 2.70 -0.36 -13.14
CA GLU A 202 4.08 -0.44 -13.60
C GLU A 202 4.69 -1.81 -13.31
N ALA A 203 4.42 -2.39 -12.14
CA ALA A 203 4.88 -3.73 -11.79
C ALA A 203 4.26 -4.82 -12.69
N TYR A 204 2.97 -4.71 -13.01
CA TYR A 204 2.31 -5.66 -13.90
C TYR A 204 2.82 -5.56 -15.34
N VAL A 205 2.98 -4.35 -15.87
CA VAL A 205 3.56 -4.13 -17.20
C VAL A 205 4.99 -4.68 -17.26
N ALA A 206 5.80 -4.43 -16.24
CA ALA A 206 7.17 -4.94 -16.17
C ALA A 206 7.23 -6.47 -16.10
N ALA A 207 6.37 -7.11 -15.31
CA ALA A 207 6.28 -8.58 -15.26
C ALA A 207 5.84 -9.16 -16.61
N ARG A 208 4.81 -8.56 -17.24
CA ARG A 208 4.26 -9.04 -18.52
C ARG A 208 5.27 -9.00 -19.66
N ALA A 209 6.20 -8.03 -19.66
CA ALA A 209 7.30 -7.96 -20.62
C ALA A 209 8.21 -9.20 -20.61
N HIS A 210 8.14 -10.01 -19.54
CA HIS A 210 8.86 -11.26 -19.38
C HIS A 210 7.92 -12.49 -19.37
N ASN A 211 6.72 -12.39 -19.97
CA ASN A 211 5.68 -13.44 -19.97
C ASN A 211 5.40 -14.02 -18.57
N SER A 212 5.45 -13.15 -17.58
CA SER A 212 5.25 -13.48 -16.19
C SER A 212 4.20 -12.56 -15.60
N LEU A 213 3.67 -12.95 -14.45
CA LEU A 213 2.88 -12.08 -13.59
C LEU A 213 3.58 -11.87 -12.25
N VAL A 214 3.17 -10.83 -11.53
CA VAL A 214 3.60 -10.53 -10.17
C VAL A 214 2.37 -10.32 -9.29
N VAL A 215 2.44 -10.73 -8.03
CA VAL A 215 1.33 -10.51 -7.08
C VAL A 215 1.34 -9.05 -6.63
N GLY A 216 0.26 -8.33 -6.92
CA GLY A 216 0.08 -6.91 -6.64
C GLY A 216 -1.37 -6.57 -6.27
N GLY A 217 -1.62 -5.31 -5.91
CA GLY A 217 -2.95 -4.83 -5.50
C GLY A 217 -3.88 -4.53 -6.67
N ASP A 218 -5.10 -4.12 -6.36
CA ASP A 218 -6.11 -3.86 -7.38
C ASP A 218 -6.03 -2.44 -7.95
N CYS A 219 -5.73 -1.44 -7.10
CA CYS A 219 -5.61 -0.04 -7.51
C CYS A 219 -4.28 0.21 -8.22
N ASP A 220 -4.35 0.69 -9.47
CA ASP A 220 -3.22 0.96 -10.36
C ASP A 220 -2.13 1.86 -9.75
N THR A 221 -2.56 2.89 -9.03
CA THR A 221 -1.70 3.93 -8.43
C THR A 221 -1.15 3.56 -7.05
N VAL A 222 -1.47 2.39 -6.48
CA VAL A 222 -0.88 1.97 -5.19
C VAL A 222 0.60 1.68 -5.38
N GLY A 223 1.45 2.21 -4.49
CA GLY A 223 2.89 1.94 -4.50
C GLY A 223 3.19 0.52 -4.00
N VAL A 224 3.49 -0.41 -4.92
CA VAL A 224 3.61 -1.84 -4.60
C VAL A 224 4.71 -2.12 -3.58
N VAL A 225 5.86 -1.44 -3.69
CA VAL A 225 7.04 -1.61 -2.81
C VAL A 225 6.87 -0.92 -1.45
N GLY A 226 5.91 0.00 -1.34
CA GLY A 226 5.65 0.78 -0.15
C GLY A 226 4.86 0.02 0.91
N GLY A 227 3.91 0.72 1.53
CA GLY A 227 3.07 0.17 2.59
C GLY A 227 2.26 -1.07 2.18
N TYR A 228 2.03 -1.28 0.87
CA TYR A 228 1.32 -2.45 0.34
C TYR A 228 2.05 -3.75 0.66
N LEU A 229 3.24 -3.98 0.09
CA LEU A 229 4.04 -5.17 0.40
C LEU A 229 4.44 -5.19 1.88
N GLN A 230 4.80 -4.04 2.45
CA GLN A 230 5.28 -3.99 3.83
C GLN A 230 4.19 -4.33 4.86
N GLY A 231 2.91 -4.09 4.54
CA GLY A 231 1.76 -4.41 5.40
C GLY A 231 1.11 -5.77 5.12
N GLY A 232 1.60 -6.53 4.14
CA GLY A 232 1.05 -7.83 3.75
C GLY A 232 0.59 -7.86 2.28
N GLY A 233 -0.41 -7.04 1.94
CA GLY A 233 -0.93 -6.89 0.58
C GLY A 233 -1.80 -8.05 0.09
N HIS A 234 -3.11 -7.82 -0.09
CA HIS A 234 -4.00 -8.77 -0.77
C HIS A 234 -4.00 -8.53 -2.28
N SER A 235 -4.48 -9.50 -3.05
CA SER A 235 -4.53 -9.47 -4.51
C SER A 235 -5.72 -10.31 -5.00
N ALA A 236 -6.25 -10.01 -6.19
CA ALA A 236 -7.12 -10.94 -6.91
C ALA A 236 -6.47 -12.32 -7.16
N LEU A 237 -5.14 -12.42 -7.06
CA LEU A 237 -4.39 -13.67 -7.12
C LEU A 237 -4.12 -14.32 -5.76
N SER A 238 -4.62 -13.76 -4.66
CA SER A 238 -4.21 -14.18 -3.31
C SER A 238 -4.61 -15.61 -2.97
N SER A 239 -5.77 -16.08 -3.41
CA SER A 239 -6.19 -17.48 -3.18
C SER A 239 -5.33 -18.50 -3.93
N MET A 240 -4.64 -18.08 -5.00
CA MET A 240 -3.70 -18.91 -5.76
C MET A 240 -2.29 -18.86 -5.18
N TYR A 241 -1.77 -17.66 -4.89
CA TYR A 241 -0.35 -17.48 -4.59
C TYR A 241 -0.03 -17.09 -3.14
N GLY A 242 -1.01 -16.62 -2.36
CA GLY A 242 -0.81 -16.10 -1.01
C GLY A 242 -0.90 -14.57 -0.92
N MET A 243 -0.40 -14.03 0.19
CA MET A 243 -0.29 -12.57 0.36
C MET A 243 0.91 -12.04 -0.42
N ALA A 244 0.89 -10.80 -0.86
CA ALA A 244 2.00 -10.20 -1.62
C ALA A 244 3.35 -10.31 -0.86
N ALA A 245 3.35 -10.10 0.47
CA ALA A 245 4.55 -10.23 1.28
C ALA A 245 5.08 -11.68 1.42
N ASP A 246 4.32 -12.71 1.03
CA ASP A 246 4.81 -14.10 0.90
C ASP A 246 5.75 -14.27 -0.32
N HIS A 247 5.74 -13.30 -1.24
CA HIS A 247 6.53 -13.31 -2.48
C HIS A 247 7.83 -12.52 -2.41
N VAL A 248 8.08 -11.82 -1.31
CA VAL A 248 9.32 -11.08 -1.11
C VAL A 248 10.49 -12.06 -0.97
N LEU A 249 11.62 -11.72 -1.58
CA LEU A 249 12.88 -12.46 -1.51
C LEU A 249 13.96 -11.63 -0.80
N GLU A 250 13.94 -10.32 -1.01
CA GLU A 250 14.95 -9.40 -0.51
C GLU A 250 14.43 -7.97 -0.44
N TRP A 251 14.90 -7.22 0.54
CA TRP A 251 14.76 -5.78 0.63
C TRP A 251 16.12 -5.08 0.60
N GLU A 252 16.17 -3.92 -0.03
CA GLU A 252 17.21 -2.91 0.19
C GLU A 252 16.60 -1.74 0.96
N VAL A 253 17.15 -1.41 2.12
CA VAL A 253 16.56 -0.44 3.06
C VAL A 253 17.63 0.45 3.65
N VAL A 254 17.36 1.75 3.74
CA VAL A 254 18.17 2.67 4.55
C VAL A 254 17.55 2.78 5.94
N ASP A 255 18.29 2.37 6.96
CA ASP A 255 17.80 2.29 8.33
C ASP A 255 17.85 3.65 9.06
N GLY A 256 17.43 3.68 10.33
CA GLY A 256 17.47 4.90 11.16
C GLY A 256 18.89 5.42 11.48
N THR A 257 19.92 4.59 11.26
CA THR A 257 21.32 4.99 11.41
C THR A 257 21.91 5.62 10.14
N SER A 258 21.15 5.58 9.03
CA SER A 258 21.51 6.06 7.70
C SER A 258 22.42 5.08 6.93
N GLU A 259 22.38 3.79 7.28
CA GLU A 259 23.10 2.74 6.58
C GLU A 259 22.19 2.02 5.58
N LEU A 260 22.71 1.73 4.38
CA LEU A 260 22.03 0.89 3.40
C LEU A 260 22.25 -0.58 3.74
N LEU A 261 21.17 -1.26 4.08
CA LEU A 261 21.13 -2.66 4.47
C LEU A 261 20.41 -3.49 3.42
N ARG A 262 20.85 -4.74 3.28
CA ARG A 262 20.15 -5.80 2.54
C ARG A 262 19.49 -6.73 3.54
N ALA A 263 18.19 -6.96 3.42
CA ALA A 263 17.44 -7.87 4.29
C ALA A 263 16.85 -9.03 3.49
N SER A 264 17.16 -10.26 3.89
CA SER A 264 16.67 -11.51 3.30
C SER A 264 16.55 -12.58 4.39
N PRO A 265 15.96 -13.76 4.11
CA PRO A 265 15.92 -14.90 5.04
C PRO A 265 17.25 -15.28 5.72
N THR A 266 18.39 -14.94 5.13
CA THR A 266 19.74 -15.27 5.64
C THR A 266 20.62 -14.08 5.96
N HIS A 267 20.17 -12.85 5.69
CA HIS A 267 20.94 -11.63 5.92
C HIS A 267 20.01 -10.59 6.55
N ASN A 268 20.29 -10.14 7.79
CA ASN A 268 19.35 -9.31 8.57
C ASN A 268 17.91 -9.92 8.60
N PRO A 269 17.77 -11.19 9.03
CA PRO A 269 16.52 -11.95 8.89
C PRO A 269 15.38 -11.40 9.76
N ASP A 270 15.70 -10.74 10.86
CA ASP A 270 14.78 -10.01 11.73
C ASP A 270 14.19 -8.78 11.02
N LEU A 271 15.02 -8.00 10.32
CA LEU A 271 14.57 -6.88 9.50
C LEU A 271 13.75 -7.37 8.30
N TYR A 272 14.16 -8.45 7.64
CA TYR A 272 13.39 -9.08 6.56
C TYR A 272 12.00 -9.50 7.04
N TRP A 273 11.94 -10.16 8.20
CA TRP A 273 10.68 -10.57 8.82
C TRP A 273 9.78 -9.37 9.11
N ALA A 274 10.33 -8.30 9.70
CA ALA A 274 9.59 -7.10 10.07
C ALA A 274 9.06 -6.32 8.86
N LEU A 275 9.85 -6.18 7.80
CA LEU A 275 9.44 -5.51 6.56
C LEU A 275 8.42 -6.33 5.76
N SER A 276 8.32 -7.63 5.99
CA SER A 276 7.41 -8.53 5.26
C SER A 276 6.11 -8.75 6.03
N GLY A 277 5.34 -7.68 6.28
CA GLY A 277 4.03 -7.76 6.96
C GLY A 277 3.87 -6.87 8.20
N GLY A 278 4.95 -6.32 8.75
CA GLY A 278 4.94 -5.51 9.98
C GLY A 278 4.51 -4.06 9.77
N GLY A 279 4.26 -3.67 8.53
CA GLY A 279 3.80 -2.34 8.14
C GLY A 279 4.95 -1.41 7.74
N GLY A 280 4.69 -0.61 6.70
CA GLY A 280 5.70 0.31 6.18
C GLY A 280 5.89 1.58 7.00
N GLY A 281 7.07 2.21 6.83
CA GLY A 281 7.39 3.51 7.38
C GLY A 281 8.03 3.52 8.77
N THR A 282 8.32 2.35 9.35
CA THR A 282 8.84 2.24 10.73
C THR A 282 10.23 1.61 10.86
N TYR A 283 10.60 0.67 9.99
CA TYR A 283 11.86 -0.07 10.10
C TYR A 283 13.00 0.52 9.25
N GLY A 284 12.68 1.48 8.38
CA GLY A 284 13.61 2.16 7.50
C GLY A 284 12.91 2.67 6.24
N VAL A 285 13.67 3.30 5.34
CA VAL A 285 13.22 3.72 4.02
C VAL A 285 13.63 2.65 3.01
N VAL A 286 12.65 1.91 2.49
CA VAL A 286 12.89 0.91 1.44
C VAL A 286 13.31 1.61 0.15
N ALA A 287 14.40 1.16 -0.46
CA ALA A 287 14.93 1.61 -1.75
C ALA A 287 14.53 0.67 -2.90
N SER A 288 14.56 -0.64 -2.66
CA SER A 288 14.07 -1.63 -3.62
C SER A 288 13.62 -2.92 -2.92
N VAL A 289 12.88 -3.73 -3.66
CA VAL A 289 12.49 -5.09 -3.26
C VAL A 289 12.73 -6.05 -4.41
N VAL A 290 13.12 -7.28 -4.11
CA VAL A 290 13.07 -8.39 -5.06
C VAL A 290 11.88 -9.26 -4.71
N VAL A 291 10.99 -9.50 -5.67
CA VAL A 291 9.81 -10.36 -5.51
C VAL A 291 9.80 -11.48 -6.56
N LYS A 292 9.19 -12.61 -6.21
CA LYS A 292 8.99 -13.75 -7.12
C LYS A 292 8.13 -13.32 -8.32
N LEU A 293 8.47 -13.81 -9.49
CA LEU A 293 7.60 -13.83 -10.67
C LEU A 293 6.98 -15.22 -10.81
N HIS A 294 5.78 -15.26 -11.37
CA HIS A 294 5.09 -16.51 -11.69
C HIS A 294 4.78 -16.56 -13.19
N GLU A 295 4.58 -17.78 -13.70
CA GLU A 295 4.06 -17.97 -15.07
C GLU A 295 2.71 -17.27 -15.21
N ASP A 296 2.49 -16.65 -16.37
CA ASP A 296 1.22 -16.01 -16.69
C ASP A 296 0.10 -17.06 -16.83
N VAL A 297 -1.13 -16.69 -16.51
CA VAL A 297 -2.28 -17.60 -16.50
C VAL A 297 -3.51 -16.94 -17.14
N PRO A 298 -4.36 -17.71 -17.84
CA PRO A 298 -5.66 -17.22 -18.24
C PRO A 298 -6.53 -16.94 -17.01
N MET A 299 -7.45 -15.99 -17.16
CA MET A 299 -8.29 -15.51 -16.07
C MET A 299 -9.75 -15.49 -16.51
N THR A 300 -10.63 -15.99 -15.64
CA THR A 300 -12.07 -15.74 -15.76
C THR A 300 -12.51 -14.70 -14.74
N GLY A 301 -13.31 -13.74 -15.19
CA GLY A 301 -13.89 -12.67 -14.41
C GLY A 301 -15.39 -12.74 -14.36
N VAL A 302 -15.97 -12.48 -13.19
CA VAL A 302 -17.41 -12.38 -13.01
C VAL A 302 -17.76 -11.02 -12.41
N GLN A 303 -18.79 -10.40 -12.97
CA GLN A 303 -19.53 -9.30 -12.36
C GLN A 303 -20.97 -9.74 -12.14
N LEU A 304 -21.45 -9.67 -10.90
CA LEU A 304 -22.83 -9.98 -10.53
C LEU A 304 -23.39 -8.84 -9.69
N GLN A 305 -24.54 -8.31 -10.08
CA GLN A 305 -25.28 -7.30 -9.32
C GLN A 305 -26.74 -7.69 -9.18
N PHE A 306 -27.30 -7.49 -7.99
CA PHE A 306 -28.74 -7.52 -7.76
C PHE A 306 -29.12 -6.49 -6.70
N ASN A 307 -30.36 -6.00 -6.77
CA ASN A 307 -30.86 -4.96 -5.87
C ASN A 307 -32.01 -5.49 -5.02
N LEU A 308 -32.28 -4.80 -3.92
CA LEU A 308 -33.45 -5.03 -3.09
C LEU A 308 -34.72 -4.69 -3.87
N ASP A 309 -35.65 -5.64 -3.89
CA ASP A 309 -37.03 -5.40 -4.28
C ASP A 309 -37.86 -5.12 -3.01
N PRO A 310 -38.52 -3.96 -2.88
CA PRO A 310 -39.34 -3.63 -1.72
C PRO A 310 -40.44 -4.65 -1.41
N GLN A 311 -40.91 -5.41 -2.42
CA GLN A 311 -41.91 -6.47 -2.26
C GLN A 311 -41.29 -7.81 -1.81
N ARG A 312 -39.97 -7.95 -1.90
CA ARG A 312 -39.21 -9.19 -1.67
C ARG A 312 -37.92 -8.93 -0.89
N GLN A 313 -37.99 -8.13 0.17
CA GLN A 313 -36.81 -7.74 0.97
C GLN A 313 -36.07 -8.95 1.55
N ASP A 314 -36.80 -9.97 2.01
CA ASP A 314 -36.20 -11.19 2.55
C ASP A 314 -35.40 -11.96 1.49
N ALA A 315 -35.81 -11.89 0.22
CA ALA A 315 -35.08 -12.53 -0.88
C ALA A 315 -33.70 -11.88 -1.08
N PHE A 316 -33.59 -10.55 -0.94
CA PHE A 316 -32.31 -9.85 -1.07
C PHE A 316 -31.34 -10.34 0.00
N HIS A 317 -31.75 -10.33 1.27
CA HIS A 317 -30.92 -10.78 2.37
C HIS A 317 -30.58 -12.28 2.29
N SER A 318 -31.52 -13.11 1.81
CA SER A 318 -31.28 -14.53 1.57
C SER A 318 -30.21 -14.75 0.49
N ALA A 319 -30.29 -14.02 -0.64
CA ALA A 319 -29.29 -14.08 -1.70
C ALA A 319 -27.90 -13.61 -1.24
N VAL A 320 -27.82 -12.54 -0.41
CA VAL A 320 -26.55 -12.13 0.22
C VAL A 320 -25.99 -13.23 1.14
N SER A 321 -26.85 -13.90 1.91
CA SER A 321 -26.45 -15.06 2.72
C SER A 321 -25.90 -16.20 1.87
N ARG A 322 -26.60 -16.51 0.77
CA ARG A 322 -26.22 -17.55 -0.18
C ARG A 322 -24.85 -17.29 -0.79
N TYR A 323 -24.53 -16.04 -1.17
CA TYR A 323 -23.19 -15.69 -1.64
C TYR A 323 -22.11 -16.05 -0.61
N HIS A 324 -22.31 -15.68 0.66
CA HIS A 324 -21.35 -15.97 1.73
C HIS A 324 -21.16 -17.47 1.97
N GLU A 325 -22.20 -18.29 1.75
CA GLU A 325 -22.11 -19.75 1.80
C GLU A 325 -21.27 -20.34 0.65
N LEU A 326 -21.14 -19.62 -0.47
CA LEU A 326 -20.33 -20.04 -1.62
C LEU A 326 -18.85 -19.67 -1.50
N VAL A 327 -18.49 -18.75 -0.59
CA VAL A 327 -17.11 -18.28 -0.39
C VAL A 327 -16.10 -19.43 -0.18
N PRO A 328 -16.38 -20.47 0.64
CA PRO A 328 -15.47 -21.61 0.77
C PRO A 328 -15.22 -22.33 -0.57
N SER A 329 -16.26 -22.54 -1.38
CA SER A 329 -16.13 -23.20 -2.70
C SER A 329 -15.36 -22.32 -3.69
N ILE A 330 -15.67 -21.02 -3.74
CA ILE A 330 -14.98 -20.04 -4.57
C ILE A 330 -13.48 -20.04 -4.27
N THR A 331 -13.12 -19.92 -2.99
CA THR A 331 -11.70 -19.83 -2.59
C THR A 331 -10.98 -21.18 -2.67
N ALA A 332 -11.69 -22.31 -2.55
CA ALA A 332 -11.16 -23.64 -2.84
C ALA A 332 -10.79 -23.81 -4.32
N ALA A 333 -11.58 -23.23 -5.23
CA ALA A 333 -11.28 -23.10 -6.65
C ALA A 333 -10.21 -22.03 -6.97
N LYS A 334 -9.45 -21.57 -5.96
CA LYS A 334 -8.43 -20.52 -6.07
C LYS A 334 -8.98 -19.15 -6.49
N GLY A 335 -10.30 -18.97 -6.39
CA GLY A 335 -10.94 -17.71 -6.67
C GLY A 335 -10.78 -16.67 -5.57
N MET A 336 -10.87 -15.41 -5.96
CA MET A 336 -10.96 -14.27 -5.04
C MET A 336 -12.14 -13.40 -5.45
N GLY A 337 -13.00 -13.04 -4.50
CA GLY A 337 -14.17 -12.21 -4.75
C GLY A 337 -14.13 -10.91 -3.95
N ILE A 338 -14.52 -9.80 -4.58
CA ILE A 338 -14.81 -8.54 -3.90
C ILE A 338 -16.31 -8.29 -3.98
N ALA A 339 -17.00 -8.46 -2.86
CA ALA A 339 -18.43 -8.20 -2.77
C ALA A 339 -18.71 -6.96 -1.92
N GLU A 340 -19.35 -5.96 -2.52
CA GLU A 340 -19.91 -4.79 -1.87
C GLU A 340 -21.40 -5.04 -1.54
N VAL A 341 -21.80 -4.66 -0.34
CA VAL A 341 -23.17 -4.79 0.17
C VAL A 341 -23.57 -3.47 0.83
N THR A 342 -24.64 -2.87 0.33
CA THR A 342 -25.34 -1.74 0.95
C THR A 342 -26.65 -2.23 1.58
N ASN A 343 -27.52 -1.31 1.99
CA ASN A 343 -28.86 -1.66 2.46
C ASN A 343 -29.79 -2.12 1.32
N ASP A 344 -29.46 -1.83 0.06
CA ASP A 344 -30.32 -2.07 -1.10
C ASP A 344 -29.64 -2.68 -2.32
N THR A 345 -28.32 -2.86 -2.29
CA THR A 345 -27.52 -3.31 -3.44
C THR A 345 -26.50 -4.35 -3.00
N PHE A 346 -26.35 -5.41 -3.81
CA PHE A 346 -25.22 -6.33 -3.77
C PHE A 346 -24.46 -6.23 -5.09
N LEU A 347 -23.15 -6.09 -5.01
CA LEU A 347 -22.26 -6.01 -6.16
C LEU A 347 -21.01 -6.87 -5.93
N LEU A 348 -20.88 -7.94 -6.70
CA LEU A 348 -19.66 -8.73 -6.80
C LEU A 348 -18.88 -8.28 -8.04
N THR A 349 -17.82 -7.51 -7.86
CA THR A 349 -16.96 -7.08 -8.98
C THR A 349 -15.49 -6.84 -8.54
N PRO A 350 -14.54 -7.67 -8.98
CA PRO A 350 -14.75 -8.97 -9.63
C PRO A 350 -14.90 -10.12 -8.63
N LEU A 351 -15.46 -11.23 -9.11
CA LEU A 351 -14.93 -12.55 -8.76
C LEU A 351 -13.89 -12.95 -9.82
N SER A 352 -12.68 -13.23 -9.36
CA SER A 352 -11.51 -13.60 -10.16
C SER A 352 -11.27 -15.10 -10.03
N LEU A 353 -11.12 -15.80 -11.15
CA LEU A 353 -10.85 -17.25 -11.22
C LEU A 353 -9.64 -17.51 -12.12
N PRO A 354 -8.42 -17.62 -11.56
CA PRO A 354 -7.24 -17.94 -12.35
C PRO A 354 -7.28 -19.41 -12.83
N ASN A 355 -6.98 -19.63 -14.11
CA ASN A 355 -7.15 -20.92 -14.81
C ASN A 355 -8.59 -21.48 -14.85
N GLY A 356 -9.58 -20.74 -14.37
CA GLY A 356 -10.98 -21.13 -14.46
C GLY A 356 -11.59 -20.79 -15.81
N THR A 357 -12.68 -21.45 -16.16
CA THR A 357 -13.52 -21.20 -17.33
C THR A 357 -14.84 -20.53 -16.95
N SER A 358 -15.55 -19.98 -17.94
CA SER A 358 -16.89 -19.40 -17.75
C SER A 358 -17.88 -20.44 -17.20
N SER A 359 -17.83 -21.67 -17.70
CA SER A 359 -18.70 -22.75 -17.21
C SER A 359 -18.40 -23.14 -15.77
N GLU A 360 -17.15 -23.11 -15.34
CA GLU A 360 -16.80 -23.33 -13.92
C GLU A 360 -17.25 -22.16 -13.04
N ALA A 361 -17.15 -20.92 -13.56
CA ALA A 361 -17.67 -19.73 -12.87
C ALA A 361 -19.19 -19.80 -12.69
N GLU A 362 -19.93 -20.17 -13.75
CA GLU A 362 -21.37 -20.39 -13.70
C GLU A 362 -21.73 -21.50 -12.71
N ALA A 363 -21.03 -22.63 -12.75
CA ALA A 363 -21.27 -23.75 -11.82
C ALA A 363 -21.03 -23.37 -10.35
N LEU A 364 -20.01 -22.54 -10.06
CA LEU A 364 -19.75 -22.03 -8.72
C LEU A 364 -20.88 -21.13 -8.20
N LEU A 365 -21.53 -20.37 -9.09
CA LEU A 365 -22.57 -19.41 -8.75
C LEU A 365 -24.00 -19.96 -8.92
N GLU A 366 -24.16 -21.11 -9.57
CA GLU A 366 -25.46 -21.74 -9.85
C GLU A 366 -26.40 -21.76 -8.62
N PRO A 367 -25.95 -22.11 -7.39
CA PRO A 367 -26.83 -22.09 -6.23
C PRO A 367 -27.39 -20.69 -5.91
N LEU A 368 -26.62 -19.63 -6.14
CA LEU A 368 -27.06 -18.24 -5.97
C LEU A 368 -27.99 -17.80 -7.09
N LEU A 369 -27.61 -18.07 -8.35
CA LEU A 369 -28.41 -17.69 -9.51
C LEU A 369 -29.79 -18.34 -9.48
N LYS A 370 -29.85 -19.63 -9.12
CA LYS A 370 -31.10 -20.36 -8.93
C LYS A 370 -31.96 -19.76 -7.82
N GLU A 371 -31.36 -19.37 -6.70
CA GLU A 371 -32.10 -18.73 -5.61
C GLU A 371 -32.67 -17.37 -6.03
N LEU A 372 -31.90 -16.57 -6.78
CA LEU A 372 -32.38 -15.31 -7.35
C LEU A 372 -33.58 -15.55 -8.29
N ASP A 373 -33.50 -16.54 -9.18
CA ASP A 373 -34.58 -16.90 -10.11
C ASP A 373 -35.84 -17.40 -9.37
N GLU A 374 -35.68 -18.29 -8.38
CA GLU A 374 -36.81 -18.86 -7.60
C GLU A 374 -37.52 -17.81 -6.75
N GLN A 375 -36.79 -16.82 -6.24
CA GLN A 375 -37.36 -15.67 -5.52
C GLN A 375 -37.83 -14.55 -6.48
N GLY A 376 -37.49 -14.67 -7.76
CA GLY A 376 -37.80 -13.71 -8.82
C GLY A 376 -37.06 -12.37 -8.70
N LEU A 377 -35.90 -12.33 -8.05
CA LEU A 377 -35.04 -11.15 -8.02
C LEU A 377 -34.31 -10.99 -9.35
N GLU A 378 -34.40 -9.81 -9.94
CA GLU A 378 -33.65 -9.49 -11.15
C GLU A 378 -32.17 -9.26 -10.81
N TYR A 379 -31.28 -9.73 -11.68
CA TYR A 379 -29.84 -9.58 -11.54
C TYR A 379 -29.17 -9.32 -12.90
N MET A 380 -27.99 -8.72 -12.85
CA MET A 380 -27.08 -8.59 -13.98
C MET A 380 -25.88 -9.48 -13.75
N LEU A 381 -25.60 -10.37 -14.69
CA LEU A 381 -24.45 -11.27 -14.68
C LEU A 381 -23.63 -11.04 -15.95
N ASN A 382 -22.32 -10.82 -15.79
CA ASN A 382 -21.36 -10.77 -16.88
C ASN A 382 -20.17 -11.67 -16.53
N ILE A 383 -19.80 -12.57 -17.45
CA ILE A 383 -18.68 -13.49 -17.30
C ILE A 383 -17.77 -13.31 -18.52
N THR A 384 -16.49 -13.08 -18.27
CA THR A 384 -15.48 -12.80 -19.31
C THR A 384 -14.25 -13.67 -19.11
N GLU A 385 -13.68 -14.17 -20.19
CA GLU A 385 -12.40 -14.90 -20.18
C GLU A 385 -11.31 -14.06 -20.84
N HIS A 386 -10.12 -14.14 -20.27
CA HIS A 386 -8.96 -13.36 -20.67
C HIS A 386 -7.75 -14.28 -20.79
N SER A 387 -6.90 -14.01 -21.78
CA SER A 387 -5.78 -14.90 -22.09
C SER A 387 -4.59 -14.74 -21.14
N THR A 388 -4.50 -13.58 -20.47
CA THR A 388 -3.41 -13.21 -19.57
C THR A 388 -3.91 -12.47 -18.35
N TRP A 389 -3.11 -12.47 -17.28
CA TRP A 389 -3.39 -11.72 -16.06
C TRP A 389 -3.52 -10.21 -16.31
N LEU A 390 -2.62 -9.62 -17.11
CA LEU A 390 -2.61 -8.17 -17.33
C LEU A 390 -3.85 -7.70 -18.11
N GLU A 391 -4.26 -8.44 -19.15
CA GLU A 391 -5.46 -8.16 -19.93
C GLU A 391 -6.70 -8.15 -19.03
N TYR A 392 -6.87 -9.21 -18.24
CA TYR A 392 -7.93 -9.31 -17.24
C TYR A 392 -7.95 -8.13 -16.27
N TRP A 393 -6.80 -7.80 -15.69
CA TRP A 393 -6.71 -6.71 -14.73
C TRP A 393 -7.03 -5.36 -15.39
N GLN A 394 -6.55 -5.10 -16.60
CA GLN A 394 -6.81 -3.86 -17.34
C GLN A 394 -8.27 -3.68 -17.74
N GLU A 395 -8.98 -4.78 -18.02
CA GLU A 395 -10.37 -4.72 -18.47
C GLU A 395 -11.38 -4.75 -17.31
N LEU A 396 -11.11 -5.52 -16.25
CA LEU A 396 -12.10 -5.77 -15.20
C LEU A 396 -11.79 -5.12 -13.85
N ILE A 397 -10.51 -4.88 -13.53
CA ILE A 397 -10.09 -4.36 -12.22
C ILE A 397 -9.70 -2.89 -12.30
N LYS A 398 -8.87 -2.50 -13.27
CA LYS A 398 -8.41 -1.12 -13.42
C LYS A 398 -9.55 -0.13 -13.69
N PRO A 399 -10.53 -0.42 -14.57
CA PRO A 399 -11.63 0.50 -14.85
C PRO A 399 -12.63 0.45 -13.70
N ASN A 400 -12.25 0.99 -12.55
CA ASN A 400 -13.07 0.88 -11.36
C ASN A 400 -13.49 2.24 -10.81
N PRO A 401 -14.79 2.60 -10.93
CA PRO A 401 -15.30 3.86 -10.43
C PRO A 401 -15.29 3.95 -8.89
N THR A 402 -15.06 2.86 -8.17
CA THR A 402 -15.10 2.79 -6.69
C THR A 402 -13.74 3.03 -6.02
N GLN A 403 -12.62 2.95 -6.76
CA GLN A 403 -11.26 3.21 -6.25
C GLN A 403 -10.94 4.70 -6.13
N ARG A 404 -11.88 5.47 -5.58
CA ARG A 404 -11.75 6.90 -5.35
C ARG A 404 -11.00 7.17 -4.05
N VAL A 405 -10.41 8.36 -3.98
CA VAL A 405 -9.82 8.93 -2.77
C VAL A 405 -10.63 10.15 -2.33
N GLN A 406 -10.35 10.69 -1.14
CA GLN A 406 -11.03 11.88 -0.62
C GLN A 406 -12.56 11.75 -0.47
N ASN A 407 -13.10 10.53 -0.50
CA ASN A 407 -14.54 10.27 -0.59
C ASN A 407 -15.09 9.34 0.51
N ALA A 408 -14.24 8.73 1.33
CA ALA A 408 -14.69 7.79 2.37
C ALA A 408 -13.72 7.73 3.55
N GLN A 409 -14.22 7.22 4.68
CA GLN A 409 -13.41 6.68 5.78
C GLN A 409 -13.48 5.16 5.77
N TYR A 410 -12.40 4.51 6.21
CA TYR A 410 -12.29 3.04 6.18
C TYR A 410 -12.05 2.47 7.57
N GLY A 411 -12.78 1.40 7.88
CA GLY A 411 -12.54 0.48 8.99
C GLY A 411 -12.63 -0.96 8.48
N GLY A 412 -12.57 -1.95 9.38
CA GLY A 412 -12.66 -3.34 8.92
C GLY A 412 -12.37 -4.38 9.98
N TRP A 413 -12.52 -5.64 9.58
CA TRP A 413 -12.22 -6.81 10.40
C TRP A 413 -11.93 -8.04 9.52
N MET A 414 -11.12 -8.99 9.99
CA MET A 414 -10.94 -10.28 9.32
C MET A 414 -11.90 -11.33 9.87
N ILE A 415 -12.79 -11.85 9.02
CA ILE A 415 -13.77 -12.87 9.40
C ILE A 415 -13.15 -14.26 9.21
N PRO A 416 -12.95 -15.05 10.29
CA PRO A 416 -12.43 -16.41 10.19
C PRO A 416 -13.38 -17.33 9.42
N ARG A 417 -12.83 -18.35 8.76
CA ARG A 417 -13.62 -19.40 8.07
C ARG A 417 -14.68 -20.06 8.94
N SER A 418 -14.36 -20.29 10.22
CA SER A 418 -15.32 -20.86 11.18
C SER A 418 -16.60 -20.05 11.35
N VAL A 419 -16.57 -18.73 11.11
CA VAL A 419 -17.77 -17.90 11.17
C VAL A 419 -18.72 -18.22 10.02
N LEU A 420 -18.20 -18.41 8.80
CA LEU A 420 -19.03 -18.85 7.67
C LEU A 420 -19.59 -20.25 7.90
N ASP A 421 -18.76 -21.16 8.38
CA ASP A 421 -19.15 -22.57 8.55
C ASP A 421 -20.16 -22.78 9.70
N GLN A 422 -20.03 -22.02 10.79
CA GLN A 422 -20.71 -22.31 12.05
C GLN A 422 -21.68 -21.21 12.49
N ASN A 423 -21.57 -19.99 11.96
CA ASN A 423 -22.35 -18.83 12.41
C ASN A 423 -22.64 -17.83 11.27
N ASN A 424 -22.95 -18.31 10.07
CA ASN A 424 -23.26 -17.44 8.94
C ASN A 424 -24.46 -16.53 9.24
N SER A 425 -25.47 -17.02 9.96
CA SER A 425 -26.62 -16.20 10.38
C SER A 425 -26.22 -15.01 11.27
N GLY A 426 -25.25 -15.20 12.16
CA GLY A 426 -24.66 -14.11 12.95
C GLY A 426 -23.93 -13.08 12.09
N LEU A 427 -23.18 -13.55 11.08
CA LEU A 427 -22.55 -12.66 10.09
C LEU A 427 -23.59 -11.84 9.31
N GLN A 428 -24.65 -12.48 8.80
CA GLN A 428 -25.69 -11.78 8.05
C GLN A 428 -26.43 -10.74 8.90
N SER A 429 -26.67 -11.05 10.18
CA SER A 429 -27.24 -10.07 11.13
C SER A 429 -26.31 -8.87 11.33
N ALA A 430 -24.99 -9.09 11.42
CA ALA A 430 -24.02 -8.01 11.53
C ALA A 430 -23.93 -7.16 10.25
N ILE A 431 -23.92 -7.80 9.07
CA ILE A 431 -23.92 -7.10 7.77
C ILE A 431 -25.14 -6.19 7.69
N ARG A 432 -26.34 -6.72 7.98
CA ARG A 432 -27.57 -5.93 7.95
C ARG A 432 -27.54 -4.76 8.92
N GLN A 433 -27.07 -4.95 10.16
CA GLN A 433 -26.96 -3.86 11.13
C GLN A 433 -26.01 -2.75 10.66
N VAL A 434 -24.90 -3.12 10.01
CA VAL A 434 -23.92 -2.17 9.46
C VAL A 434 -24.51 -1.42 8.28
N THR A 435 -25.18 -2.11 7.35
CA THR A 435 -25.75 -1.48 6.17
C THR A 435 -27.01 -0.65 6.47
N ASP A 436 -27.85 -1.08 7.40
CA ASP A 436 -28.99 -0.29 7.90
C ASP A 436 -28.53 1.01 8.60
N ALA A 437 -27.31 1.02 9.15
CA ALA A 437 -26.70 2.22 9.72
C ALA A 437 -26.09 3.17 8.66
N GLY A 438 -26.14 2.81 7.38
CA GLY A 438 -25.63 3.60 6.26
C GLY A 438 -24.16 3.35 5.91
N CYS A 439 -23.52 2.34 6.51
CA CYS A 439 -22.17 1.94 6.14
C CYS A 439 -22.20 0.96 4.95
N VAL A 440 -21.20 1.03 4.09
CA VAL A 440 -20.98 0.04 3.05
C VAL A 440 -20.14 -1.10 3.62
N PHE A 441 -20.57 -2.35 3.41
CA PHE A 441 -19.81 -3.55 3.75
C PHE A 441 -19.13 -4.09 2.50
N VAL A 442 -17.80 -4.22 2.52
CA VAL A 442 -17.04 -4.83 1.42
C VAL A 442 -16.30 -6.06 1.94
N GLY A 443 -16.67 -7.24 1.45
CA GLY A 443 -16.04 -8.51 1.77
C GLY A 443 -15.04 -8.92 0.69
N LEU A 444 -13.77 -9.06 1.06
CA LEU A 444 -12.73 -9.65 0.21
C LEU A 444 -12.63 -11.15 0.53
N ALA A 445 -13.33 -11.97 -0.25
CA ALA A 445 -13.31 -13.42 -0.19
C ALA A 445 -12.00 -13.98 -0.73
N LEU A 446 -11.17 -14.56 0.14
CA LEU A 446 -9.86 -15.09 -0.22
C LEU A 446 -9.44 -16.21 0.73
N ASN A 447 -8.50 -17.04 0.28
CA ASN A 447 -7.87 -18.05 1.12
C ASN A 447 -6.34 -18.05 0.95
N VAL A 448 -5.65 -17.43 1.90
CA VAL A 448 -4.18 -17.34 1.93
C VAL A 448 -3.56 -18.29 2.95
N SER A 449 -4.24 -19.41 3.22
CA SER A 449 -3.72 -20.45 4.10
C SER A 449 -2.49 -21.11 3.50
N LEU A 450 -1.52 -21.42 4.37
CA LEU A 450 -0.30 -22.08 3.96
C LEU A 450 -0.48 -23.61 4.02
N PRO A 451 0.18 -24.37 3.12
CA PRO A 451 0.27 -25.81 3.24
C PRO A 451 0.78 -26.23 4.62
N LYS A 452 0.33 -27.40 5.09
CA LYS A 452 0.75 -27.92 6.39
C LYS A 452 2.27 -28.12 6.42
N GLY A 453 2.94 -27.52 7.40
CA GLY A 453 4.39 -27.60 7.57
C GLY A 453 5.18 -26.53 6.81
N SER A 454 4.52 -25.65 6.06
CA SER A 454 5.18 -24.47 5.49
C SER A 454 5.71 -23.56 6.59
N VAL A 455 6.96 -23.14 6.46
CA VAL A 455 7.59 -22.12 7.31
C VAL A 455 7.78 -20.88 6.43
N VAL A 456 7.05 -19.82 6.75
CA VAL A 456 7.22 -18.52 6.09
C VAL A 456 7.87 -17.58 7.09
N GLN A 457 8.99 -16.98 6.70
CA GLN A 457 9.77 -16.09 7.56
C GLN A 457 9.27 -14.63 7.43
N ASN A 458 7.99 -14.40 7.70
CA ASN A 458 7.40 -13.09 7.59
C ASN A 458 6.44 -12.78 8.75
N SER A 459 6.07 -11.51 8.89
CA SER A 459 5.30 -10.97 10.02
C SER A 459 3.82 -10.78 9.69
N ILE A 460 3.33 -11.39 8.60
CA ILE A 460 1.91 -11.36 8.27
C ILE A 460 1.12 -11.89 9.46
N LEU A 461 0.12 -11.10 9.89
CA LEU A 461 -0.72 -11.43 11.02
C LEU A 461 -1.33 -12.84 10.85
N PRO A 462 -1.20 -13.76 11.83
CA PRO A 462 -1.66 -15.15 11.66
C PRO A 462 -3.13 -15.28 11.28
N SER A 463 -3.98 -14.33 11.69
CA SER A 463 -5.41 -14.30 11.34
C SER A 463 -5.67 -14.30 9.83
N TRP A 464 -4.76 -13.78 8.99
CA TRP A 464 -4.86 -13.90 7.54
C TRP A 464 -4.94 -15.36 7.07
N ARG A 465 -4.23 -16.26 7.77
CA ARG A 465 -4.17 -17.68 7.40
C ARG A 465 -5.45 -18.43 7.73
N GLU A 466 -6.33 -17.84 8.53
CA GLU A 466 -7.60 -18.41 8.97
C GLU A 466 -8.82 -17.68 8.39
N ALA A 467 -8.63 -16.46 7.89
CA ALA A 467 -9.67 -15.62 7.32
C ALA A 467 -10.32 -16.26 6.08
N ALA A 468 -11.64 -16.14 6.00
CA ALA A 468 -12.40 -16.31 4.76
C ALA A 468 -12.65 -14.96 4.06
N LEU A 469 -12.81 -13.90 4.86
CA LEU A 469 -13.04 -12.55 4.38
C LEU A 469 -12.09 -11.59 5.09
N ASN A 470 -11.46 -10.70 4.34
CA ASN A 470 -11.03 -9.42 4.88
C ASN A 470 -12.13 -8.40 4.61
N VAL A 471 -12.74 -7.85 5.66
CA VAL A 471 -13.86 -6.91 5.52
C VAL A 471 -13.35 -5.48 5.61
N ILE A 472 -13.79 -4.66 4.68
CA ILE A 472 -13.66 -3.20 4.70
C ILE A 472 -15.05 -2.62 4.96
N LEU A 473 -15.14 -1.71 5.91
CA LEU A 473 -16.32 -0.90 6.17
C LEU A 473 -16.03 0.53 5.74
N SER A 474 -16.96 1.16 5.02
CA SER A 474 -16.80 2.57 4.64
C SER A 474 -18.05 3.42 4.86
N THR A 475 -17.82 4.71 5.08
CA THR A 475 -18.82 5.77 5.30
C THR A 475 -18.45 7.04 4.57
#